data_AF-W7DDR8-F1
#
_entry.id   AF-W7DDR8-F1
#
_cell.length_a   1.000
_cell.length_b   1.000
_cell.length_c   1.000
_cell.angle_alpha   90.00
_cell.angle_beta   90.00
_cell.angle_gamma   90.00
#
_symmetry.space_group_name_H-M   'P 1'
#
loop_
_entity.id
_entity.type
_entity.pdbx_description
1 polymer ?
#
loop_
_entity_poly.entity_id
_entity_poly.type
_entity_poly.pdbx_seq_one_letter_code
_entity_poly.pdbx_strand_id
1 'polypeptide(L)'
;VIYWEPYLEVSEELRYTDAFKALYRKRKETIERCFADAKEKHGMRFTTYRGLRKVTLQAMLTFAAMNLKKTSLMVLEKPRFSILF
;
A
#
# COMPACT_ATOMS: atom_id res chain seq x y z
N VAL A 1 -6.92 -26.50 -0.72
CA VAL A 1 -5.47 -26.25 -0.61
C VAL A 1 -5.22 -24.80 -0.93
N ILE A 2 -4.62 -24.04 -0.01
CA ILE A 2 -4.38 -22.62 -0.21
C ILE A 2 -3.13 -22.50 -1.08
N TYR A 3 -3.29 -22.05 -2.32
CA TYR A 3 -2.21 -21.98 -3.32
C TYR A 3 -0.97 -21.19 -2.85
N TRP A 4 -1.17 -20.25 -1.92
CA TRP A 4 -0.13 -19.34 -1.41
C TRP A 4 0.68 -19.90 -0.24
N GLU A 5 0.23 -20.98 0.39
CA GLU A 5 0.79 -21.53 1.64
C GLU A 5 2.29 -21.91 1.52
N PRO A 6 2.76 -22.53 0.43
CA PRO A 6 4.20 -22.83 0.27
C PRO A 6 5.10 -21.60 0.16
N TYR A 7 4.56 -20.43 -0.19
CA TYR A 7 5.34 -19.20 -0.34
C TYR A 7 5.54 -18.47 1.00
N LEU A 8 4.87 -18.88 2.08
CA LEU A 8 5.05 -18.29 3.42
C LEU A 8 6.46 -18.57 3.96
N GLU A 9 6.94 -19.80 3.83
CA GLU A 9 8.28 -20.19 4.28
C GLU A 9 9.36 -19.41 3.52
N VAL A 10 9.23 -19.33 2.20
CA VAL A 10 10.13 -18.55 1.33
C VAL A 10 10.10 -17.06 1.70
N SER A 11 8.92 -16.51 1.99
CA SER A 11 8.81 -15.10 2.39
C SER A 11 9.50 -14.82 3.74
N GLU A 12 9.44 -15.77 4.67
CA GLU A 12 10.07 -15.62 5.99
C GLU A 12 11.60 -15.72 5.87
N GLU A 13 12.14 -16.61 5.04
CA GLU A 13 13.57 -16.66 4.73
C GLU A 13 14.07 -15.35 4.08
N LEU A 14 13.33 -14.85 3.09
CA LEU A 14 13.67 -13.59 2.41
C LEU A 14 13.72 -12.41 3.38
N ARG A 15 12.84 -12.37 4.39
CA ARG A 15 12.77 -11.30 5.39
C ARG A 15 14.09 -11.09 6.16
N TYR A 16 14.87 -12.16 6.36
CA TYR A 16 16.16 -12.08 7.07
C TYR A 16 17.31 -11.56 6.18
N THR A 17 17.12 -11.50 4.87
CA THR A 17 18.13 -11.01 3.92
C THR A 17 18.29 -9.49 4.04
N ASP A 18 19.53 -8.99 3.97
CA ASP A 18 19.82 -7.56 4.14
C ASP A 18 19.14 -6.68 3.09
N ALA A 19 19.00 -7.19 1.86
CA ALA A 19 18.24 -6.53 0.80
C ALA A 19 16.77 -6.29 1.21
N PHE A 20 16.09 -7.31 1.75
CA PHE A 20 14.71 -7.21 2.20
C PHE A 20 14.57 -6.37 3.47
N LYS A 21 15.50 -6.44 4.42
CA LYS A 21 15.52 -5.53 5.58
C LYS A 21 15.58 -4.06 5.15
N ALA A 22 16.43 -3.73 4.16
CA ALA A 22 16.50 -2.39 3.60
C ALA A 22 15.20 -2.00 2.86
N LEU A 23 14.60 -2.96 2.14
CA LEU A 23 13.34 -2.79 1.43
C LEU A 23 12.16 -2.51 2.38
N TYR A 24 12.02 -3.30 3.44
CA TYR A 24 10.98 -3.12 4.47
C TYR A 24 11.12 -1.79 5.21
N ARG A 25 12.35 -1.31 5.43
CA ARG A 25 12.58 0.02 6.00
C ARG A 25 12.00 1.12 5.11
N LYS A 26 12.26 1.06 3.80
CA LYS A 26 11.70 2.01 2.82
C LYS A 26 10.17 1.88 2.72
N ARG A 27 9.65 0.66 2.73
CA ARG A 27 8.20 0.40 2.68
C ARG A 27 7.47 1.01 3.87
N LYS A 28 8.06 0.97 5.07
CA LYS A 28 7.48 1.63 6.25
C LYS A 28 7.25 3.12 5.99
N GLU A 29 8.28 3.81 5.49
CA GLU A 29 8.19 5.25 5.20
C GLU A 29 7.15 5.58 4.13
N THR A 30 7.04 4.77 3.07
CA THR A 30 6.06 5.00 2.00
C THR A 30 4.64 4.70 2.45
N ILE A 31 4.42 3.65 3.23
CA ILE A 31 3.12 3.30 3.80
C ILE A 31 2.63 4.41 4.74
N GLU A 32 3.48 4.87 5.66
CA GLU A 32 3.14 5.95 6.59
C GLU A 32 2.77 7.23 5.82
N ARG A 33 3.50 7.56 4.74
CA ARG A 33 3.18 8.70 3.87
C ARG A 33 1.84 8.52 3.16
N CYS A 34 1.54 7.33 2.64
CA CYS A 34 0.24 7.03 2.03
C CYS A 34 -0.90 7.19 3.04
N PHE A 35 -0.73 6.71 4.28
CA PHE A 35 -1.75 6.89 5.31
C PHE A 35 -1.90 8.34 5.76
N ALA A 36 -0.81 9.11 5.83
CA ALA A 36 -0.87 10.55 6.10
C ALA A 36 -1.65 11.28 4.99
N ASP A 37 -1.38 10.99 3.71
CA ASP A 37 -2.10 11.57 2.58
C ASP A 37 -3.58 11.19 2.59
N ALA A 38 -3.91 9.93 2.89
CA ALA A 38 -5.29 9.47 3.06
C ALA A 38 -6.04 10.27 4.15
N LYS A 39 -5.38 10.56 5.27
CA LYS A 39 -5.96 11.32 6.38
C LYS A 39 -6.16 12.80 6.03
N GLU A 40 -5.10 13.47 5.55
CA GLU A 40 -5.12 14.92 5.34
C GLU A 40 -5.84 15.31 4.04
N LYS A 41 -5.56 14.62 2.93
CA LYS A 41 -6.06 15.02 1.60
C LYS A 41 -7.38 14.36 1.22
N HIS A 42 -7.67 13.20 1.79
CA HIS A 42 -8.86 12.42 1.45
C HIS A 42 -9.86 12.27 2.62
N GLY A 43 -9.67 13.04 3.69
CA GLY A 43 -10.66 13.17 4.76
C GLY A 43 -10.81 11.93 5.65
N MET A 44 -9.85 11.00 5.66
CA MET A 44 -9.90 9.79 6.49
C MET A 44 -9.48 10.00 7.95
N ARG A 45 -9.37 11.25 8.44
CA ARG A 45 -9.21 11.51 9.88
C ARG A 45 -10.41 11.00 10.69
N PHE A 46 -11.59 11.05 10.09
CA PHE A 46 -12.84 10.58 10.69
C PHE A 46 -13.64 9.77 9.67
N THR A 47 -14.50 8.89 10.16
CA THR A 47 -15.46 8.18 9.32
C THR A 47 -16.56 9.14 8.89
N THR A 48 -16.67 9.42 7.59
CA THR A 48 -17.72 10.31 7.05
C THR A 48 -19.07 9.59 6.94
N TYR A 49 -19.08 8.27 6.81
CA TYR A 49 -20.30 7.45 6.73
C TYR A 49 -20.54 6.63 7.99
N ARG A 50 -21.80 6.27 8.24
CA ARG A 50 -22.20 5.34 9.29
C ARG A 50 -22.25 3.89 8.77
N GLY A 51 -21.70 2.98 9.57
CA GLY A 51 -21.70 1.54 9.32
C GLY A 51 -20.48 1.04 8.54
N LEU A 52 -19.99 -0.15 8.91
CA LEU A 52 -18.75 -0.74 8.42
C LEU A 52 -18.71 -0.79 6.89
N ARG A 53 -19.75 -1.33 6.26
CA ARG A 53 -19.81 -1.51 4.79
C ARG A 53 -19.56 -0.21 4.01
N LYS A 54 -20.12 0.92 4.46
CA LYS A 54 -19.97 2.21 3.77
C LYS A 54 -18.58 2.81 3.98
N VAL A 55 -18.03 2.71 5.18
CA VAL A 55 -16.67 3.16 5.50
C VAL A 55 -15.64 2.31 4.74
N THR A 56 -15.85 0.99 4.68
CA THR A 56 -14.99 0.09 3.89
C THR A 56 -15.02 0.45 2.41
N LEU A 57 -16.20 0.72 1.84
CA LEU A 57 -16.32 1.15 0.44
C LEU A 57 -15.58 2.47 0.19
N GLN A 58 -15.72 3.46 1.07
CA GLN A 58 -15.00 4.74 0.98
C GLN A 58 -13.48 4.54 1.02
N ALA A 59 -12.99 3.72 1.96
CA ALA A 59 -11.57 3.43 2.07
C ALA A 59 -11.05 2.75 0.80
N MET A 60 -11.75 1.70 0.33
CA MET A 60 -11.37 0.97 -0.89
C MET A 60 -11.33 1.89 -2.12
N LEU A 61 -12.35 2.73 -2.33
CA LEU A 61 -12.39 3.66 -3.47
C LEU A 61 -11.25 4.68 -3.40
N THR A 62 -10.98 5.22 -2.22
CA THR A 62 -9.88 6.19 -2.06
C THR A 62 -8.53 5.56 -2.36
N PHE A 63 -8.24 4.39 -1.79
CA PHE A 63 -6.97 3.71 -2.05
C PHE A 63 -6.85 3.23 -3.50
N ALA A 64 -7.96 2.80 -4.13
CA ALA A 64 -7.98 2.48 -5.56
C ALA A 64 -7.61 3.69 -6.42
N ALA A 65 -8.19 4.87 -6.13
CA ALA A 65 -7.86 6.10 -6.84
C ALA A 65 -6.41 6.57 -6.60
N MET A 66 -5.90 6.45 -5.37
CA MET A 66 -4.50 6.76 -5.04
C MET A 66 -3.54 5.84 -5.81
N ASN A 67 -3.84 4.55 -5.86
CA ASN A 67 -3.04 3.58 -6.61
C ASN A 67 -3.10 3.85 -8.11
N LEU A 68 -4.29 4.16 -8.65
CA LEU A 68 -4.47 4.51 -10.06
C LEU A 68 -3.66 5.75 -10.44
N LYS A 69 -3.69 6.80 -9.62
CA LYS A 69 -2.87 8.00 -9.83
C LYS A 69 -1.38 7.63 -9.86
N LYS A 70 -0.93 6.79 -8.93
CA LYS A 70 0.46 6.33 -8.86
C LYS A 70 0.86 5.57 -10.12
N THR A 71 0.03 4.63 -10.59
CA THR A 71 0.31 3.85 -11.81
C THR A 71 0.31 4.71 -13.05
N SER A 72 -0.63 5.65 -13.18
CA SER A 72 -0.68 6.57 -14.33
C SER A 72 0.58 7.45 -14.38
N LEU A 73 1.05 7.96 -13.24
CA LEU A 73 2.30 8.72 -13.18
C LEU A 73 3.52 7.87 -13.54
N MET A 74 3.56 6.60 -13.15
CA MET A 74 4.64 5.68 -13.53
C MET A 74 4.67 5.36 -15.03
N VAL A 75 3.52 5.35 -15.69
CA VAL A 75 3.43 5.12 -17.15
C VAL A 75 3.83 6.39 -17.91
N LEU A 76 3.48 7.57 -17.40
CA LEU A 76 3.69 8.85 -18.07
C LEU A 76 5.10 9.44 -17.85
N GLU A 77 5.72 9.25 -16.69
CA GLU A 77 7.12 9.64 -16.43
C GLU A 77 8.03 8.40 -16.43
N LYS A 78 9.34 8.56 -16.74
CA LYS A 78 10.33 7.49 -16.50
C LYS A 78 10.19 6.97 -15.05
N PRO A 79 10.24 5.65 -14.80
CA PRO A 79 9.84 5.06 -13.53
C PRO A 79 10.71 5.58 -12.39
N ARG A 80 10.18 6.57 -11.65
CA ARG A 80 10.83 7.11 -10.45
C ARG A 80 10.58 6.13 -9.31
N PHE A 81 11.43 5.10 -9.28
CA PHE A 81 11.57 4.07 -8.25
C PHE A 81 10.41 3.10 -8.07
N SER A 82 10.62 1.94 -8.72
CA SER A 82 10.49 0.56 -8.20
C SER A 82 9.28 0.22 -7.32
N ILE A 83 8.49 -0.70 -7.86
CA ILE A 83 7.54 -1.62 -7.21
C ILE A 83 7.91 -1.85 -5.74
N LEU A 84 7.17 -1.19 -4.87
CA LEU A 84 7.10 -1.47 -3.45
C LEU A 84 5.65 -1.22 -3.03
N PHE A 85 4.89 -2.31 -3.06
CA PHE A 85 3.67 -2.47 -2.28
C PHE A 85 4.01 -3.26 -1.02
#